data_AF-A0A940G4K1-F1
#
_entry.id   AF-A0A940G4K1-F1
#
_cell.length_a   1.000
_cell.length_b   1.000
_cell.length_c   1.000
_cell.angle_alpha   90.00
_cell.angle_beta   90.00
_cell.angle_gamma   90.00
#
_symmetry.space_group_name_H-M   'P 1'
#
loop_
_entity.id
_entity.type
_entity.pdbx_description
1 polymer ?
#
loop_
_entity_poly.entity_id
_entity_poly.type
_entity_poly.pdbx_seq_one_letter_code
_entity_poly.pdbx_strand_id
1 'polypeptide(L)'
;MYRYDQYDQAMVDTRVEEFRDQANRRMAGKLTDDQFKPLRLKNGLYLQLHAYMLRVAIPYGTFNSRQMRKLAHISRVYDRGYGHITTRQNIQYNWIKLEEAADILAELASVEMHAIQTSGESIRNVSADQYAGAAADEIMDPRPWAELIRQMTNFMPEFSYLPRKFKIAVTASAEDRTALRWHDCAVRIVKNDAGEIGFEVYAGGGMGRTPFIAYRIRDFLPTGQFFSYLQAILRVWNRNARRDNIHKQRMKILVHELGEEEFRRQVEEEFQNFLGQGEDFPQAEYDRIAAYFAPPPFKTGLSDDIGYADDPTFAQWVHRQTVQHKAPG
;
A
#
# COMPACT_ATOMS: atom_id res chain seq x y z
N MET A 1 -11.41 9.26 5.63
CA MET A 1 -10.80 7.91 5.50
C MET A 1 -11.86 6.94 5.05
N TYR A 2 -11.48 5.91 4.28
CA TYR A 2 -12.40 4.85 3.89
C TYR A 2 -13.01 4.14 5.11
N ARG A 3 -14.28 3.77 5.02
CA ARG A 3 -15.01 2.97 6.02
C ARG A 3 -15.50 1.72 5.33
N TYR A 4 -15.42 0.59 6.02
CA TYR A 4 -15.82 -0.69 5.46
C TYR A 4 -17.33 -0.72 5.30
N ASP A 5 -17.78 -1.21 4.15
CA ASP A 5 -19.16 -1.64 3.99
C ASP A 5 -19.35 -3.08 4.51
N GLN A 6 -20.55 -3.64 4.33
CA GLN A 6 -20.82 -5.00 4.79
C GLN A 6 -19.97 -6.05 4.08
N TYR A 7 -19.59 -5.82 2.82
CA TYR A 7 -18.83 -6.78 2.02
C TYR A 7 -17.37 -6.76 2.44
N ASP A 8 -16.80 -5.57 2.63
CA ASP A 8 -15.46 -5.38 3.19
C ASP A 8 -15.36 -6.09 4.56
N GLN A 9 -16.33 -5.86 5.44
CA GLN A 9 -16.32 -6.45 6.78
C GLN A 9 -16.46 -7.98 6.72
N ALA A 10 -17.44 -8.49 5.96
CA ALA A 10 -17.65 -9.93 5.81
C ALA A 10 -16.42 -10.65 5.24
N MET A 11 -15.72 -10.01 4.30
CA MET A 11 -14.48 -10.52 3.73
C MET A 11 -13.37 -10.64 4.79
N VAL A 12 -13.19 -9.60 5.63
CA VAL A 12 -12.19 -9.62 6.69
C VAL A 12 -12.55 -10.67 7.75
N ASP A 13 -13.82 -10.75 8.17
CA ASP A 13 -14.28 -11.73 9.17
C ASP A 13 -14.10 -13.17 8.67
N THR A 14 -14.47 -13.44 7.41
CA THR A 14 -14.24 -14.75 6.77
C THR A 14 -12.76 -15.10 6.77
N ARG A 15 -11.90 -14.12 6.49
CA ARG A 15 -10.45 -14.34 6.46
C ARG A 15 -9.86 -14.63 7.85
N VAL A 16 -10.43 -14.03 8.89
CA VAL A 16 -10.08 -14.34 10.29
C VAL A 16 -10.40 -15.81 10.60
N GLU A 17 -11.61 -16.28 10.28
CA GLU A 17 -12.02 -17.66 10.54
C GLU A 17 -11.20 -18.67 9.71
N GLU A 18 -10.93 -18.34 8.45
CA GLU A 18 -10.06 -19.16 7.60
C GLU A 18 -8.66 -19.30 8.21
N PHE A 19 -8.07 -18.20 8.69
CA PHE A 19 -6.75 -18.26 9.32
C PHE A 19 -6.79 -18.99 10.67
N ARG A 20 -7.88 -18.88 11.43
CA ARG A 20 -8.08 -19.62 12.68
C ARG A 20 -8.06 -21.13 12.43
N ASP A 21 -8.78 -21.63 11.41
CA ASP A 21 -8.71 -23.04 11.02
C ASP A 21 -7.28 -23.46 10.64
N GLN A 22 -6.59 -22.64 9.83
CA GLN A 22 -5.22 -22.91 9.38
C GLN A 22 -4.24 -22.99 10.56
N ALA A 23 -4.34 -22.07 11.52
CA ALA A 23 -3.53 -22.07 12.74
C ALA A 23 -3.83 -23.31 13.61
N ASN A 24 -5.11 -23.65 13.80
CA ASN A 24 -5.53 -24.83 14.55
C ASN A 24 -4.99 -26.13 13.92
N ARG A 25 -5.06 -26.26 12.60
CA ARG A 25 -4.49 -27.41 11.87
C ARG A 25 -2.98 -27.47 12.00
N ARG A 26 -2.28 -26.34 12.00
CA ARG A 26 -0.82 -26.26 12.23
C ARG A 26 -0.46 -26.70 13.65
N MET A 27 -1.21 -26.26 14.66
CA MET A 27 -0.99 -26.64 16.07
C MET A 27 -1.31 -28.12 16.31
N ALA A 28 -2.32 -28.66 15.63
CA ALA A 28 -2.69 -30.08 15.68
C ALA A 28 -1.78 -31.00 14.84
N GLY A 29 -0.72 -30.48 14.21
CA GLY A 29 0.19 -31.26 13.37
C GLY A 29 -0.38 -31.72 12.01
N LYS A 30 -1.56 -31.24 11.62
CA LYS A 30 -2.22 -31.54 10.33
C LYS A 30 -1.68 -30.71 9.16
N LEU A 31 -0.92 -29.66 9.44
CA LEU A 31 -0.17 -28.87 8.46
C LEU A 31 1.30 -28.82 8.88
N THR A 32 2.20 -29.13 7.95
CA THR A 32 3.64 -28.92 8.16
C THR A 32 3.97 -27.42 8.19
N ASP A 33 5.15 -27.05 8.70
CA ASP A 33 5.55 -25.64 8.68
C ASP A 33 5.66 -25.10 7.24
N ASP A 34 6.16 -25.89 6.31
CA ASP A 34 6.29 -25.50 4.89
C ASP A 34 4.93 -25.27 4.22
N GLN A 35 3.93 -26.10 4.54
CA GLN A 35 2.55 -25.91 4.06
C GLN A 35 1.89 -24.69 4.71
N PHE A 36 2.16 -24.45 6.00
CA PHE A 36 1.59 -23.32 6.73
C PHE A 36 2.23 -21.98 6.38
N LYS A 37 3.53 -21.98 6.05
CA LYS A 37 4.33 -20.80 5.72
C LYS A 37 3.64 -19.86 4.72
N PRO A 38 3.20 -20.27 3.52
CA PRO A 38 2.52 -19.35 2.60
C PRO A 38 1.20 -18.80 3.18
N LEU A 39 0.48 -19.60 3.98
CA LEU A 39 -0.81 -19.21 4.59
C LEU A 39 -0.62 -18.13 5.65
N ARG A 40 0.29 -18.36 6.62
CA ARG A 40 0.60 -17.39 7.67
C ARG A 40 1.22 -16.11 7.14
N LEU A 41 2.03 -16.22 6.10
CA LEU A 41 2.63 -15.06 5.45
C LEU A 41 1.58 -14.20 4.74
N LYS A 42 0.52 -14.77 4.15
CA LYS A 42 -0.57 -13.96 3.59
C LYS A 42 -1.38 -13.22 4.65
N ASN A 43 -1.29 -13.63 5.92
CA ASN A 43 -1.91 -12.96 7.09
C ASN A 43 -0.92 -12.14 7.92
N GLY A 44 0.25 -11.81 7.37
CA GLY A 44 1.19 -10.93 8.05
C GLY A 44 2.05 -11.57 9.12
N LEU A 45 1.98 -12.89 9.31
CA LEU A 45 2.61 -13.60 10.41
C LEU A 45 3.93 -14.27 10.00
N TYR A 46 5.05 -13.69 10.43
CA TYR A 46 6.41 -14.16 10.19
C TYR A 46 6.99 -14.86 11.42
N LEU A 47 7.38 -16.12 11.31
CA LEU A 47 8.17 -16.79 12.33
C LEU A 47 9.58 -16.16 12.39
N GLN A 48 9.92 -15.55 13.53
CA GLN A 48 11.29 -15.17 13.90
C GLN A 48 11.90 -16.28 14.79
N LEU A 49 13.12 -16.07 15.31
CA LEU A 49 13.84 -17.09 16.08
C LEU A 49 13.08 -17.55 17.34
N HIS A 50 12.35 -16.64 18.00
CA HIS A 50 11.72 -16.91 19.31
C HIS A 50 10.20 -16.74 19.32
N ALA A 51 9.61 -16.04 18.35
CA ALA A 51 8.19 -15.71 18.33
C ALA A 51 7.74 -15.32 16.92
N TYR A 52 6.44 -15.11 16.72
CA TYR A 52 5.95 -14.56 15.47
C TYR A 52 5.93 -13.03 15.50
N MET A 53 6.38 -12.43 14.39
CA MET A 53 6.10 -11.05 14.06
C MET A 53 4.81 -10.96 13.27
N LEU A 54 3.86 -10.15 13.75
CA LEU A 54 2.63 -9.79 13.04
C LEU A 54 2.78 -8.39 12.45
N ARG A 55 2.59 -8.28 11.14
CA ARG A 55 2.50 -6.99 10.45
C ARG A 55 1.04 -6.65 10.17
N VAL A 56 0.58 -5.54 10.75
CA VAL A 56 -0.76 -5.00 10.51
C VAL A 56 -0.71 -4.05 9.31
N ALA A 57 -1.73 -4.10 8.45
CA ALA A 57 -1.88 -3.19 7.32
C ALA A 57 -2.42 -1.84 7.80
N ILE A 58 -1.80 -0.76 7.34
CA ILE A 58 -2.29 0.61 7.47
C ILE A 58 -2.26 1.20 6.06
N PRO A 59 -3.34 1.00 5.27
CA PRO A 59 -3.46 1.52 3.92
C PRO A 59 -3.07 2.99 3.84
N TYR A 60 -2.15 3.35 2.92
CA TYR A 60 -1.70 4.72 2.66
C TYR A 60 -1.35 5.52 3.93
N GLY A 61 -0.91 4.82 4.99
CA GLY A 61 -0.53 5.41 6.27
C GLY A 61 -1.64 6.11 7.05
N THR A 62 -2.91 5.93 6.71
CA THR A 62 -4.02 6.65 7.35
C THR A 62 -4.79 5.74 8.31
N PHE A 63 -5.00 6.22 9.53
CA PHE A 63 -5.84 5.57 10.54
C PHE A 63 -6.40 6.62 11.52
N ASN A 64 -7.46 6.27 12.24
CA ASN A 64 -8.09 7.16 13.22
C ASN A 64 -7.73 6.82 14.68
N SER A 65 -8.24 7.61 15.61
CA SER A 65 -8.01 7.44 17.05
C SER A 65 -8.56 6.11 17.61
N ARG A 66 -9.69 5.60 17.09
CA ARG A 66 -10.25 4.30 17.49
C ARG A 66 -9.29 3.17 17.11
N GLN A 67 -8.78 3.20 15.88
CA GLN A 67 -7.78 2.25 15.38
C GLN A 67 -6.47 2.35 16.17
N MET A 68 -5.98 3.57 16.43
CA MET A 68 -4.77 3.77 17.26
C MET A 68 -4.93 3.17 18.67
N ARG A 69 -6.09 3.35 19.31
CA ARG A 69 -6.37 2.73 20.62
C ARG A 69 -6.36 1.21 20.55
N LYS A 70 -6.88 0.61 19.48
CA LYS A 70 -6.84 -0.84 19.28
C LYS A 70 -5.41 -1.34 19.04
N LEU A 71 -4.62 -0.66 18.21
CA LEU A 71 -3.20 -0.97 18.04
C LEU A 71 -2.44 -0.92 19.38
N ALA A 72 -2.67 0.12 20.17
CA ALA A 72 -2.07 0.24 21.50
C ALA A 72 -2.54 -0.87 22.47
N HIS A 73 -3.80 -1.31 22.37
CA HIS A 73 -4.29 -2.46 23.13
C HIS A 73 -3.55 -3.74 22.74
N ILE A 74 -3.46 -4.04 21.44
CA ILE A 74 -2.76 -5.22 20.93
C ILE A 74 -1.31 -5.25 21.41
N SER A 75 -0.64 -4.10 21.35
CA SER A 75 0.73 -3.93 21.84
C SER A 75 0.90 -4.31 23.32
N ARG A 76 -0.04 -3.93 24.19
CA ARG A 76 0.04 -4.22 25.64
C ARG A 76 -0.36 -5.64 26.01
N VAL A 77 -1.30 -6.23 25.26
CA VAL A 77 -1.89 -7.53 25.59
C VAL A 77 -1.13 -8.69 24.96
N TYR A 78 -0.76 -8.57 23.69
CA TYR A 78 -0.18 -9.66 22.90
C TYR A 78 1.29 -9.45 22.55
N ASP A 79 1.80 -8.24 22.73
CA ASP A 79 3.21 -7.91 22.55
C ASP A 79 3.80 -7.43 23.89
N ARG A 80 4.95 -6.76 23.87
CA ARG A 80 5.65 -6.27 25.07
C ARG A 80 5.44 -4.78 25.34
N GLY A 81 4.28 -4.23 24.99
CA GLY A 81 3.93 -2.83 25.23
C GLY A 81 4.55 -1.83 24.25
N TYR A 82 5.15 -2.29 23.15
CA TYR A 82 5.61 -1.44 22.05
C TYR A 82 5.15 -1.97 20.69
N GLY A 83 5.28 -1.14 19.65
CA GLY A 83 5.04 -1.50 18.25
C GLY A 83 5.95 -0.68 17.35
N HIS A 84 6.23 -1.19 16.15
CA HIS A 84 7.18 -0.55 15.23
C HIS A 84 6.49 -0.04 13.97
N ILE A 85 6.48 1.28 13.77
CA ILE A 85 6.08 1.87 12.49
C ILE A 85 7.14 1.52 11.44
N THR A 86 6.67 1.08 10.29
CA THR A 86 7.51 0.58 9.21
C THR A 86 7.75 1.66 8.16
N THR A 87 8.81 1.49 7.36
CA THR A 87 9.08 2.35 6.19
C THR A 87 8.07 2.22 5.04
N ARG A 88 6.95 1.50 5.26
CA ARG A 88 5.80 1.41 4.35
C ARG A 88 4.50 1.71 5.08
N GLN A 89 4.59 2.56 6.10
CA GLN A 89 3.46 3.13 6.82
C GLN A 89 2.59 2.11 7.61
N ASN A 90 2.95 0.83 7.63
CA ASN A 90 2.36 -0.20 8.49
C ASN A 90 2.93 -0.15 9.92
N ILE A 91 2.39 -1.01 10.80
CA ILE A 91 2.93 -1.30 12.14
C ILE A 91 3.26 -2.80 12.30
N GLN A 92 4.25 -3.14 13.13
CA GLN A 92 4.66 -4.50 13.45
C GLN A 92 4.74 -4.77 14.96
N TYR A 93 4.30 -5.96 15.34
CA TYR A 93 4.44 -6.57 16.68
C TYR A 93 5.31 -7.82 16.59
N ASN A 94 6.18 -8.10 17.55
CA ASN A 94 7.24 -9.13 17.38
C ASN A 94 7.14 -10.34 18.31
N TRP A 95 6.32 -10.29 19.35
CA TRP A 95 6.24 -11.35 20.37
C TRP A 95 4.93 -12.15 20.33
N ILE A 96 4.29 -12.23 19.17
CA ILE A 96 2.98 -12.86 19.00
C ILE A 96 3.10 -14.39 19.10
N LYS A 97 2.21 -15.02 19.87
CA LYS A 97 2.06 -16.48 19.91
C LYS A 97 1.13 -16.96 18.80
N LEU A 98 1.34 -18.19 18.34
CA LEU A 98 0.52 -18.74 17.25
C LEU A 98 -0.94 -18.91 17.67
N GLU A 99 -1.18 -19.38 18.90
CA GLU A 99 -2.52 -19.59 19.45
C GLU A 99 -3.34 -18.31 19.55
N GLU A 100 -2.69 -17.16 19.72
CA GLU A 100 -3.34 -15.85 19.87
C GLU A 100 -3.49 -15.12 18.52
N ALA A 101 -2.79 -15.55 17.47
CA ALA A 101 -2.66 -14.79 16.24
C ALA A 101 -4.01 -14.53 15.56
N ALA A 102 -4.91 -15.52 15.51
CA ALA A 102 -6.23 -15.36 14.90
C ALA A 102 -7.13 -14.39 15.71
N ASP A 103 -7.03 -14.40 17.03
CA ASP A 103 -7.81 -13.51 17.90
C ASP A 103 -7.36 -12.05 17.77
N ILE A 104 -6.05 -11.83 17.59
CA ILE A 104 -5.54 -10.48 17.24
C ILE A 104 -6.14 -10.01 15.92
N LEU A 105 -6.28 -10.88 14.92
CA LEU A 105 -6.91 -10.51 13.64
C LEU A 105 -8.40 -10.19 13.82
N ALA A 106 -9.12 -10.92 14.66
CA ALA A 106 -10.52 -10.62 15.01
C ALA A 106 -10.64 -9.26 15.72
N GLU A 107 -9.70 -8.96 16.62
CA GLU A 107 -9.63 -7.68 17.30
C GLU A 107 -9.34 -6.51 16.36
N LEU A 108 -8.48 -6.70 15.36
CA LEU A 108 -8.24 -5.72 14.30
C LEU A 108 -9.49 -5.52 13.43
N ALA A 109 -10.18 -6.61 13.07
CA ALA A 109 -11.40 -6.57 12.29
C ALA A 109 -12.50 -5.73 12.96
N SER A 110 -12.59 -5.76 14.30
CA SER A 110 -13.55 -4.95 15.08
C SER A 110 -13.42 -3.43 14.90
N VAL A 111 -12.31 -2.95 14.34
CA VAL A 111 -12.04 -1.53 14.07
C VAL A 111 -11.69 -1.25 12.61
N GLU A 112 -12.10 -2.14 11.70
CA GLU A 112 -11.88 -2.03 10.25
C GLU A 112 -10.38 -2.07 9.90
N MET A 113 -9.64 -2.99 10.50
CA MET A 113 -8.22 -3.23 10.21
C MET A 113 -7.94 -4.70 9.92
N HIS A 114 -6.85 -4.98 9.18
CA HIS A 114 -6.46 -6.35 8.81
C HIS A 114 -4.94 -6.51 8.70
N ALA A 115 -4.47 -7.76 8.54
CA ALA A 115 -3.08 -8.09 8.21
C ALA A 115 -2.90 -8.75 6.83
N ILE A 116 -3.97 -8.78 6.04
CA ILE A 116 -4.03 -9.36 4.68
C ILE A 116 -2.92 -8.77 3.79
N GLN A 117 -2.22 -9.67 3.08
CA GLN A 117 -1.19 -9.36 2.07
C GLN A 117 -0.03 -8.45 2.55
N THR A 118 0.17 -8.29 3.85
CA THR A 118 1.28 -7.46 4.38
C THR A 118 2.67 -8.11 4.21
N SER A 119 2.67 -9.39 3.84
CA SER A 119 3.79 -10.32 3.92
C SER A 119 3.65 -11.43 2.86
N GLY A 120 4.70 -12.23 2.68
CA GLY A 120 4.72 -13.28 1.64
C GLY A 120 4.92 -12.77 0.20
N GLU A 121 4.47 -13.59 -0.75
CA GLU A 121 4.51 -13.39 -2.21
C GLU A 121 3.19 -12.76 -2.64
N SER A 122 3.13 -11.45 -2.44
CA SER A 122 1.89 -10.66 -2.50
C SER A 122 2.20 -9.21 -2.82
N ILE A 123 1.15 -8.50 -3.23
CA ILE A 123 1.14 -7.04 -3.30
C ILE A 123 1.12 -6.50 -1.87
N ARG A 124 2.06 -5.63 -1.55
CA ARG A 124 2.22 -5.03 -0.23
C ARG A 124 1.38 -3.76 -0.12
N ASN A 125 1.30 -3.22 1.11
CA ASN A 125 0.66 -1.94 1.40
C ASN A 125 0.94 -0.89 0.33
N VAL A 126 -0.09 -0.18 -0.13
CA VAL A 126 0.05 0.94 -1.07
C VAL A 126 0.50 2.16 -0.26
N SER A 127 1.67 2.69 -0.58
CA SER A 127 2.21 3.88 0.09
C SER A 127 1.65 5.16 -0.54
N ALA A 128 1.39 6.19 0.26
CA ALA A 128 1.02 7.53 -0.22
C ALA A 128 1.79 8.62 0.54
N ASP A 129 1.71 9.88 0.09
CA ASP A 129 2.30 11.02 0.80
C ASP A 129 1.69 11.13 2.21
N GLN A 130 2.51 11.29 3.25
CA GLN A 130 2.02 11.49 4.62
C GLN A 130 1.16 12.76 4.78
N TYR A 131 1.31 13.74 3.88
CA TYR A 131 0.52 14.96 3.83
C TYR A 131 -0.63 14.91 2.82
N ALA A 132 -0.93 13.73 2.27
CA ALA A 132 -2.00 13.53 1.30
C ALA A 132 -3.35 14.10 1.79
N GLY A 133 -3.97 14.91 0.94
CA GLY A 133 -5.21 15.63 1.22
C GLY A 133 -5.01 16.98 1.91
N ALA A 134 -3.77 17.37 2.22
CA ALA A 134 -3.42 18.60 2.94
C ALA A 134 -2.27 19.39 2.30
N ALA A 135 -1.36 18.72 1.58
CA ALA A 135 -0.18 19.33 0.98
C ALA A 135 -0.53 20.40 -0.07
N ALA A 136 0.07 21.59 0.02
CA ALA A 136 -0.17 22.68 -0.94
C ALA A 136 0.28 22.38 -2.37
N ASP A 137 1.27 21.49 -2.54
CA ASP A 137 1.85 21.12 -3.83
C ASP A 137 1.21 19.87 -4.46
N GLU A 138 0.14 19.32 -3.87
CA GLU A 138 -0.58 18.19 -4.43
C GLU A 138 -1.59 18.61 -5.50
N ILE A 139 -1.62 17.89 -6.62
CA ILE A 139 -2.62 18.12 -7.69
C ILE A 139 -4.03 17.75 -7.19
N MET A 140 -4.11 16.68 -6.40
CA MET A 140 -5.31 16.19 -5.73
C MET A 140 -4.92 15.23 -4.61
N ASP A 141 -5.88 14.84 -3.78
CA ASP A 141 -5.66 13.80 -2.78
C ASP A 141 -5.36 12.45 -3.46
N PRO A 142 -4.18 11.81 -3.23
CA PRO A 142 -3.85 10.52 -3.81
C PRO A 142 -4.50 9.32 -3.10
N ARG A 143 -5.11 9.50 -1.92
CA ARG A 143 -5.64 8.39 -1.09
C ARG A 143 -6.82 7.66 -1.74
N PRO A 144 -7.77 8.30 -2.45
CA PRO A 144 -8.81 7.59 -3.19
C PRO A 144 -8.23 6.61 -4.21
N TRP A 145 -7.20 7.00 -4.95
CA TRP A 145 -6.48 6.10 -5.86
C TRP A 145 -5.77 4.98 -5.11
N ALA A 146 -5.07 5.29 -4.03
CA ALA A 146 -4.39 4.27 -3.23
C ALA A 146 -5.37 3.23 -2.64
N GLU A 147 -6.56 3.67 -2.22
CA GLU A 147 -7.64 2.82 -1.72
C GLU A 147 -8.26 1.97 -2.84
N LEU A 148 -8.55 2.57 -3.99
CA LEU A 148 -9.04 1.84 -5.16
C LEU A 148 -8.06 0.73 -5.56
N ILE A 149 -6.76 1.04 -5.67
CA ILE A 149 -5.69 0.07 -5.93
C ILE A 149 -5.66 -1.05 -4.89
N ARG A 150 -5.81 -0.72 -3.60
CA ARG A 150 -5.85 -1.72 -2.52
C ARG A 150 -7.01 -2.69 -2.72
N GLN A 151 -8.21 -2.20 -3.00
CA GLN A 151 -9.40 -3.03 -3.22
C GLN A 151 -9.23 -3.94 -4.43
N MET A 152 -8.70 -3.40 -5.53
CA MET A 152 -8.47 -4.13 -6.77
C MET A 152 -7.44 -5.26 -6.65
N THR A 153 -6.42 -5.04 -5.83
CA THR A 153 -5.29 -5.98 -5.72
C THR A 153 -5.48 -7.01 -4.61
N ASN A 154 -6.41 -6.76 -3.68
CA ASN A 154 -6.79 -7.71 -2.66
C ASN A 154 -7.52 -8.91 -3.29
N PHE A 155 -7.03 -10.11 -2.98
CA PHE A 155 -7.63 -11.39 -3.38
C PHE A 155 -7.81 -11.63 -4.89
N MET A 156 -7.20 -10.82 -5.76
CA MET A 156 -7.29 -11.10 -7.19
C MET A 156 -6.63 -12.45 -7.51
N PRO A 157 -7.33 -13.39 -8.18
CA PRO A 157 -6.85 -14.76 -8.35
C PRO A 157 -5.48 -14.85 -9.05
N GLU A 158 -5.29 -14.08 -10.13
CA GLU A 158 -4.03 -14.06 -10.88
C GLU A 158 -2.84 -13.61 -10.00
N PHE A 159 -3.07 -12.68 -9.06
CA PHE A 159 -2.02 -12.07 -8.24
C PHE A 159 -1.88 -12.72 -6.87
N SER A 160 -2.59 -13.82 -6.64
CA SER A 160 -2.44 -14.65 -5.44
C SER A 160 -1.20 -15.54 -5.48
N TYR A 161 -0.51 -15.63 -6.63
CA TYR A 161 0.67 -16.47 -6.89
C TYR A 161 1.79 -15.70 -7.61
N LEU A 162 2.11 -14.51 -7.09
CA LEU A 162 3.19 -13.69 -7.65
C LEU A 162 4.58 -14.32 -7.42
N PRO A 163 5.57 -14.05 -8.29
CA PRO A 163 6.93 -14.58 -8.11
C PRO A 163 7.58 -14.16 -6.80
N ARG A 164 7.27 -12.95 -6.30
CA ARG A 164 7.79 -12.42 -5.04
C ARG A 164 6.89 -11.30 -4.49
N LYS A 165 7.43 -10.48 -3.57
CA LYS A 165 6.75 -9.26 -3.08
C LYS A 165 6.71 -8.18 -4.14
N PHE A 166 5.58 -7.49 -4.24
CA PHE A 166 5.34 -6.36 -5.12
C PHE A 166 4.90 -5.14 -4.32
N LYS A 167 5.50 -3.98 -4.57
CA LYS A 167 5.27 -2.75 -3.83
C LYS A 167 4.70 -1.69 -4.74
N ILE A 168 3.65 -1.02 -4.27
CA ILE A 168 3.02 0.10 -4.97
C ILE A 168 3.18 1.40 -4.17
N ALA A 169 3.37 2.52 -4.85
CA ALA A 169 3.26 3.87 -4.30
C ALA A 169 2.47 4.79 -5.23
N VAL A 170 1.76 5.75 -4.63
CA VAL A 170 0.99 6.79 -5.30
C VAL A 170 1.42 8.13 -4.72
N THR A 171 1.75 9.10 -5.56
CA THR A 171 1.97 10.49 -5.14
C THR A 171 1.22 11.46 -6.05
N ALA A 172 0.80 12.59 -5.50
CA ALA A 172 0.21 13.70 -6.26
C ALA A 172 0.99 15.02 -6.09
N SER A 173 1.97 15.03 -5.19
CA SER A 173 2.78 16.18 -4.83
C SER A 173 3.91 16.38 -5.83
N ALA A 174 4.33 17.63 -6.07
CA ALA A 174 5.52 17.91 -6.86
C ALA A 174 6.76 17.29 -6.18
N GLU A 175 6.93 17.51 -4.88
CA GLU A 175 7.98 16.89 -4.08
C GLU A 175 7.72 15.38 -3.89
N ASP A 176 8.73 14.54 -4.14
CA ASP A 176 8.60 13.09 -3.90
C ASP A 176 8.84 12.73 -2.42
N ARG A 177 7.78 12.84 -1.63
CA ARG A 177 7.78 12.40 -0.21
C ARG A 177 7.52 10.91 -0.02
N THR A 178 7.12 10.22 -1.09
CA THR A 178 6.76 8.79 -1.06
C THR A 178 7.92 7.84 -1.38
N ALA A 179 9.05 8.39 -1.85
CA ALA A 179 10.13 7.65 -2.48
C ALA A 179 9.60 6.77 -3.62
N LEU A 180 8.91 7.43 -4.57
CA LEU A 180 8.12 6.83 -5.62
C LEU A 180 8.88 5.73 -6.36
N ARG A 181 10.09 6.06 -6.84
CA ARG A 181 10.91 5.17 -7.68
C ARG A 181 11.60 4.02 -6.92
N TRP A 182 11.30 3.84 -5.63
CA TRP A 182 11.79 2.70 -4.83
C TRP A 182 10.83 1.51 -4.84
N HIS A 183 9.68 1.66 -5.49
CA HIS A 183 8.60 0.69 -5.53
C HIS A 183 8.69 -0.19 -6.78
N ASP A 184 8.06 -1.36 -6.74
CA ASP A 184 8.03 -2.23 -7.90
C ASP A 184 7.21 -1.53 -9.00
N CYS A 185 6.00 -1.05 -8.68
CA CYS A 185 5.21 -0.13 -9.53
C CYS A 185 4.92 1.16 -8.76
N ALA A 186 4.92 2.30 -9.43
CA ALA A 186 4.60 3.56 -8.80
C ALA A 186 3.92 4.51 -9.78
N VAL A 187 3.02 5.35 -9.27
CA VAL A 187 2.36 6.37 -10.09
C VAL A 187 2.45 7.76 -9.47
N ARG A 188 2.74 8.74 -10.32
CA ARG A 188 2.57 10.16 -10.00
C ARG A 188 1.34 10.65 -10.73
N ILE A 189 0.40 11.22 -9.99
CA ILE A 189 -0.75 11.93 -10.57
C ILE A 189 -0.21 13.19 -11.22
N VAL A 190 -0.54 13.38 -12.48
CA VAL A 190 -0.11 14.52 -13.31
C VAL A 190 -1.31 15.11 -14.06
N LYS A 191 -1.14 16.35 -14.52
CA LYS A 191 -2.07 17.04 -15.41
C LYS A 191 -1.37 17.30 -16.74
N ASN A 192 -1.97 16.89 -17.86
CA ASN A 192 -1.39 17.16 -19.18
C ASN A 192 -1.68 18.59 -19.67
N ASP A 193 -1.17 18.94 -20.85
CA ASP A 193 -1.34 20.28 -21.45
C ASP A 193 -2.81 20.61 -21.77
N ALA A 194 -3.65 19.60 -22.02
CA ALA A 194 -5.10 19.75 -22.22
C ALA A 194 -5.87 19.92 -20.89
N GLY A 195 -5.18 19.78 -19.76
CA GLY A 195 -5.74 19.89 -18.42
C GLY A 195 -6.38 18.60 -17.88
N GLU A 196 -6.16 17.47 -18.53
CA GLU A 196 -6.67 16.16 -18.11
C GLU A 196 -5.77 15.54 -17.05
N ILE A 197 -6.38 14.84 -16.09
CA ILE A 197 -5.65 14.13 -15.05
C ILE A 197 -5.29 12.72 -15.54
N GLY A 198 -4.03 12.33 -15.31
CA GLY A 198 -3.52 11.01 -15.62
C GLY A 198 -2.38 10.63 -14.69
N PHE A 199 -1.63 9.61 -15.09
CA PHE A 199 -0.49 9.10 -14.35
C PHE A 199 0.78 9.09 -15.19
N GLU A 200 1.88 9.57 -14.63
CA GLU A 200 3.20 9.03 -14.98
C GLU A 200 3.35 7.67 -14.27
N VAL A 201 3.79 6.65 -15.00
CA VAL A 201 3.92 5.29 -14.47
C VAL A 201 5.39 4.87 -14.44
N TYR A 202 5.81 4.34 -13.29
CA TYR A 202 7.16 3.85 -13.06
C TYR A 202 7.17 2.37 -12.70
N ALA A 203 8.17 1.64 -13.17
CA ALA A 203 8.33 0.21 -12.88
C ALA A 203 9.79 -0.21 -12.65
N GLY A 204 9.98 -1.23 -11.81
CA GLY A 204 11.27 -1.92 -11.64
C GLY A 204 12.14 -1.41 -10.48
N GLY A 205 11.59 -0.70 -9.50
CA GLY A 205 12.34 -0.20 -8.36
C GLY A 205 12.53 -1.21 -7.21
N GLY A 206 13.51 -0.94 -6.34
CA GLY A 206 13.57 -1.59 -5.03
C GLY A 206 14.92 -1.55 -4.31
N MET A 207 14.92 -1.02 -3.09
CA MET A 207 16.09 -0.84 -2.21
C MET A 207 16.46 -2.09 -1.37
N GLY A 208 16.39 -3.28 -1.97
CA GLY A 208 16.88 -4.51 -1.32
C GLY A 208 18.41 -4.65 -1.45
N ARG A 209 18.91 -5.88 -1.29
CA ARG A 209 20.34 -6.23 -1.46
C ARG A 209 21.01 -5.58 -2.68
N THR A 210 20.35 -5.59 -3.83
CA THR A 210 20.82 -4.92 -5.06
C THR A 210 19.87 -3.76 -5.39
N PRO A 211 20.19 -2.51 -5.06
CA PRO A 211 19.26 -1.39 -5.26
C PRO A 211 19.08 -1.06 -6.75
N PHE A 212 17.84 -0.81 -7.15
CA PHE A 212 17.47 -0.32 -8.48
C PHE A 212 16.43 0.78 -8.33
N ILE A 213 16.51 1.80 -9.19
CA ILE A 213 15.55 2.89 -9.30
C ILE A 213 14.59 2.54 -10.42
N ALA A 214 13.28 2.69 -10.18
CA ALA A 214 12.26 2.42 -11.19
C ALA A 214 12.42 3.33 -12.43
N TYR A 215 12.19 2.76 -13.60
CA TYR A 215 12.17 3.46 -14.88
C TYR A 215 10.79 4.07 -15.14
N ARG A 216 10.72 5.19 -15.86
CA ARG A 216 9.44 5.79 -16.27
C ARG A 216 8.99 5.08 -17.55
N ILE A 217 8.03 4.17 -17.41
CA ILE A 217 7.58 3.34 -18.53
C ILE A 217 6.42 3.98 -19.29
N ARG A 218 5.77 5.00 -18.73
CA ARG A 218 4.75 5.78 -19.41
C ARG A 218 4.70 7.21 -18.89
N ASP A 219 4.69 8.17 -19.80
CA ASP A 219 4.65 9.61 -19.49
C ASP A 219 3.25 10.08 -19.12
N PHE A 220 2.21 9.51 -19.75
CA PHE A 220 0.82 9.81 -19.43
C PHE A 220 -0.08 8.60 -19.66
N LEU A 221 -0.78 8.19 -18.62
CA LEU A 221 -1.81 7.16 -18.64
C LEU A 221 -3.13 7.79 -18.18
N PRO A 222 -4.19 7.80 -19.00
CA PRO A 222 -5.51 8.23 -18.58
C PRO A 222 -5.96 7.47 -17.33
N THR A 223 -6.61 8.16 -16.40
CA THR A 223 -7.00 7.59 -15.09
C THR A 223 -7.85 6.33 -15.23
N GLY A 224 -8.79 6.33 -16.18
CA GLY A 224 -9.67 5.20 -16.50
C GLY A 224 -9.01 4.02 -17.21
N GLN A 225 -7.68 4.00 -17.35
CA GLN A 225 -6.93 2.88 -17.95
C GLN A 225 -5.92 2.27 -16.97
N PHE A 226 -5.91 2.74 -15.72
CA PHE A 226 -4.90 2.37 -14.74
C PHE A 226 -4.97 0.89 -14.35
N PHE A 227 -6.17 0.31 -14.25
CA PHE A 227 -6.29 -1.09 -13.87
C PHE A 227 -5.70 -1.99 -14.94
N SER A 228 -6.08 -1.79 -16.20
CA SER A 228 -5.53 -2.54 -17.32
C SER A 228 -4.00 -2.44 -17.38
N TYR A 229 -3.46 -1.26 -17.12
CA TYR A 229 -2.01 -1.06 -17.14
C TYR A 229 -1.30 -1.76 -15.98
N LEU A 230 -1.85 -1.68 -14.77
CA LEU A 230 -1.30 -2.39 -13.61
C LEU A 230 -1.35 -3.92 -13.83
N GLN A 231 -2.44 -4.43 -14.41
CA GLN A 231 -2.54 -5.84 -14.76
C GLN A 231 -1.49 -6.27 -15.78
N ALA A 232 -1.25 -5.45 -16.81
CA ALA A 232 -0.20 -5.69 -17.79
C ALA A 232 1.20 -5.78 -17.15
N ILE A 233 1.56 -4.82 -16.27
CA ILE A 233 2.83 -4.85 -15.51
C ILE A 233 2.96 -6.15 -14.71
N LEU A 234 1.90 -6.51 -13.97
CA LEU A 234 1.91 -7.69 -13.12
C LEU A 234 2.00 -8.97 -13.93
N ARG A 235 1.27 -9.07 -15.04
CA ARG A 235 1.28 -10.25 -15.92
C ARG A 235 2.62 -10.44 -16.64
N VAL A 236 3.22 -9.38 -17.17
CA VAL A 236 4.57 -9.43 -17.77
C VAL A 236 5.59 -9.90 -16.74
N TRP A 237 5.53 -9.39 -15.51
CA TRP A 237 6.41 -9.87 -14.45
C TRP A 237 6.11 -11.33 -14.07
N ASN A 238 4.83 -11.69 -13.90
CA ASN A 238 4.43 -13.03 -13.49
C ASN A 238 4.86 -14.10 -14.51
N ARG A 239 4.75 -13.80 -15.82
CA ARG A 239 5.13 -14.68 -16.94
C ARG A 239 6.64 -14.87 -17.03
N ASN A 240 7.43 -13.80 -16.91
CA ASN A 240 8.85 -13.81 -17.24
C ASN A 240 9.79 -13.96 -16.03
N ALA A 241 9.31 -13.74 -14.80
CA ALA A 241 10.17 -13.83 -13.63
C ALA A 241 10.68 -15.26 -13.40
N ARG A 242 11.96 -15.34 -13.09
CA ARG A 242 12.60 -16.54 -12.55
C ARG A 242 11.86 -17.03 -11.30
N ARG A 243 11.76 -18.34 -11.15
CA ARG A 243 11.23 -19.01 -9.94
C ARG A 243 12.22 -19.97 -9.30
N ASP A 244 13.32 -20.26 -9.97
CA ASP A 244 14.38 -21.18 -9.54
C ASP A 244 15.31 -20.58 -8.47
N ASN A 245 15.45 -19.25 -8.42
CA ASN A 245 16.31 -18.57 -7.45
C ASN A 245 15.59 -17.40 -6.77
N ILE A 246 15.30 -17.55 -5.47
CA ILE A 246 14.57 -16.56 -4.65
C ILE A 246 15.17 -15.15 -4.68
N HIS A 247 16.49 -15.02 -4.87
CA HIS A 247 17.18 -13.74 -4.93
C HIS A 247 17.03 -13.03 -6.28
N LYS A 248 16.57 -13.74 -7.31
CA LYS A 248 16.37 -13.21 -8.67
C LYS A 248 14.89 -13.06 -9.08
N GLN A 249 13.93 -13.36 -8.20
CA GLN A 249 12.49 -13.34 -8.53
C GLN A 249 11.84 -11.93 -8.50
N ARG A 250 12.52 -10.92 -7.94
CA ARG A 250 11.95 -9.56 -7.81
C ARG A 250 11.85 -8.88 -9.17
N MET A 251 10.79 -8.10 -9.40
CA MET A 251 10.56 -7.43 -10.67
C MET A 251 11.73 -6.55 -11.11
N LYS A 252 12.37 -5.83 -10.19
CA LYS A 252 13.58 -5.05 -10.49
C LYS A 252 14.71 -5.84 -11.18
N ILE A 253 14.82 -7.14 -10.90
CA ILE A 253 15.83 -8.00 -11.53
C ILE A 253 15.41 -8.29 -12.97
N LEU A 254 14.14 -8.66 -13.18
CA LEU A 254 13.59 -8.86 -14.52
C LEU A 254 13.72 -7.61 -15.38
N VAL A 255 13.30 -6.44 -14.88
CA VAL A 255 13.37 -5.17 -15.63
C VAL A 255 14.81 -4.82 -15.97
N HIS A 256 15.75 -5.08 -15.06
CA HIS A 256 17.17 -4.85 -15.32
C HIS A 256 17.75 -5.83 -16.36
N GLU A 257 17.36 -7.11 -16.32
CA GLU A 257 17.83 -8.13 -17.27
C GLU A 257 17.24 -7.94 -18.68
N LEU A 258 15.97 -7.54 -18.79
CA LEU A 258 15.33 -7.22 -20.07
C LEU A 258 15.78 -5.87 -20.64
N GLY A 259 16.01 -4.88 -19.76
CA GLY A 259 16.11 -3.48 -20.13
C GLY A 259 14.76 -2.77 -20.15
N GLU A 260 14.79 -1.44 -19.93
CA GLU A 260 13.60 -0.58 -19.86
C GLU A 260 12.75 -0.65 -21.14
N GLU A 261 13.39 -0.52 -22.31
CA GLU A 261 12.73 -0.52 -23.61
C GLU A 261 11.92 -1.80 -23.86
N GLU A 262 12.54 -2.97 -23.65
CA GLU A 262 11.89 -4.25 -23.89
C GLU A 262 10.81 -4.56 -22.85
N PHE A 263 11.06 -4.22 -21.57
CA PHE A 263 10.01 -4.36 -20.55
C PHE A 263 8.81 -3.47 -20.87
N ARG A 264 9.04 -2.21 -21.25
CA ARG A 264 7.97 -1.29 -21.67
C ARG A 264 7.21 -1.83 -22.88
N ARG A 265 7.91 -2.33 -23.91
CA ARG A 265 7.29 -2.93 -25.10
C ARG A 265 6.34 -4.07 -24.73
N GLN A 266 6.78 -4.99 -23.87
CA GLN A 266 5.93 -6.12 -23.42
C GLN A 266 4.73 -5.65 -22.59
N VAL A 267 4.92 -4.64 -21.73
CA VAL A 267 3.81 -4.06 -20.94
C VAL A 267 2.80 -3.39 -21.85
N GLU A 268 3.23 -2.62 -22.84
CA GLU A 268 2.33 -1.96 -23.79
C GLU A 268 1.56 -2.97 -24.65
N GLU A 269 2.20 -4.06 -25.08
CA GLU A 269 1.55 -5.16 -25.82
C GLU A 269 0.46 -5.83 -24.96
N GLU A 270 0.77 -6.22 -23.73
CA GLU A 270 -0.21 -6.85 -22.83
C GLU A 270 -1.30 -5.84 -22.40
N PHE A 271 -0.96 -4.55 -22.29
CA PHE A 271 -1.92 -3.49 -21.97
C PHE A 271 -3.02 -3.38 -23.03
N GLN A 272 -2.69 -3.49 -24.33
CA GLN A 272 -3.72 -3.50 -25.37
C GLN A 272 -4.71 -4.67 -25.22
N ASN A 273 -4.25 -5.84 -24.76
CA ASN A 273 -5.11 -7.00 -24.52
C ASN A 273 -6.11 -6.75 -23.38
N PHE A 274 -5.67 -6.12 -22.28
CA PHE A 274 -6.57 -5.78 -21.18
C PHE A 274 -7.50 -4.63 -21.51
N LEU A 275 -6.99 -3.59 -22.19
CA LEU A 275 -7.79 -2.44 -22.59
C LEU A 275 -8.95 -2.86 -23.50
N GLY A 276 -8.72 -3.82 -24.40
CA GLY A 276 -9.77 -4.39 -25.27
C GLY A 276 -10.86 -5.17 -24.54
N GLN A 277 -10.65 -5.58 -23.28
CA GLN A 277 -11.67 -6.25 -22.46
C GLN A 277 -12.64 -5.26 -21.82
N GLY A 278 -12.26 -3.99 -21.68
CA GLY A 278 -13.12 -2.94 -21.12
C GLY A 278 -13.45 -3.13 -19.63
N GLU A 279 -12.55 -3.75 -18.87
CA GLU A 279 -12.75 -4.09 -17.45
C GLU A 279 -12.14 -3.06 -16.48
N ASP A 280 -11.68 -1.91 -16.97
CA ASP A 280 -11.31 -0.80 -16.09
C ASP A 280 -12.53 -0.29 -15.29
N PHE A 281 -12.27 0.20 -14.09
CA PHE A 281 -13.33 0.64 -13.20
C PHE A 281 -14.04 1.89 -13.72
N PRO A 282 -15.37 1.98 -13.56
CA PRO A 282 -16.10 3.18 -13.93
C PRO A 282 -15.72 4.34 -13.00
N GLN A 283 -15.76 5.56 -13.53
CA GLN A 283 -15.53 6.79 -12.76
C GLN A 283 -16.39 6.87 -11.49
N ALA A 284 -17.62 6.35 -11.53
CA ALA A 284 -18.53 6.30 -10.39
C ALA A 284 -17.95 5.53 -9.18
N GLU A 285 -17.11 4.52 -9.41
CA GLU A 285 -16.47 3.77 -8.33
C GLU A 285 -15.34 4.56 -7.67
N TYR A 286 -14.57 5.31 -8.46
CA TYR A 286 -13.64 6.29 -7.92
C TYR A 286 -14.37 7.35 -7.10
N ASP A 287 -15.46 7.91 -7.62
CA ASP A 287 -16.21 8.97 -6.94
C ASP A 287 -16.80 8.48 -5.60
N ARG A 288 -17.30 7.23 -5.56
CA ARG A 288 -17.77 6.56 -4.33
C ARG A 288 -16.66 6.49 -3.27
N ILE A 289 -15.47 6.05 -3.65
CA ILE A 289 -14.32 5.97 -2.73
C ILE A 289 -13.86 7.37 -2.32
N ALA A 290 -13.74 8.29 -3.27
CA ALA A 290 -13.26 9.66 -3.06
C ALA A 290 -14.14 10.43 -2.05
N ALA A 291 -15.45 10.17 -2.01
CA ALA A 291 -16.36 10.78 -1.04
C ALA A 291 -15.95 10.50 0.44
N TYR A 292 -15.28 9.38 0.73
CA TYR A 292 -14.78 9.07 2.07
C TYR A 292 -13.56 9.92 2.48
N PHE A 293 -12.94 10.63 1.56
CA PHE A 293 -11.74 11.44 1.77
C PHE A 293 -12.03 12.94 1.67
N ALA A 294 -13.30 13.33 1.64
CA ALA A 294 -13.70 14.73 1.69
C ALA A 294 -13.02 15.45 2.88
N PRO A 295 -12.43 16.64 2.65
CA PRO A 295 -11.81 17.40 3.73
C PRO A 295 -12.85 17.83 4.76
N PRO A 296 -12.45 18.03 6.02
CA PRO A 296 -13.32 18.68 6.99
C PRO A 296 -13.59 20.14 6.55
N PRO A 297 -14.68 20.76 7.05
CA PRO A 297 -14.89 22.18 6.83
C PRO A 297 -13.77 22.98 7.50
N PHE A 298 -12.92 23.60 6.68
CA PHE A 298 -11.85 24.48 7.17
C PHE A 298 -12.43 25.84 7.58
N LYS A 299 -11.83 26.44 8.63
CA LYS A 299 -12.12 27.83 8.97
C LYS A 299 -11.52 28.74 7.90
N THR A 300 -12.24 29.79 7.52
CA THR A 300 -11.79 30.78 6.53
C THR A 300 -11.42 32.08 7.22
N GLY A 301 -10.63 32.92 6.53
CA GLY A 301 -10.23 34.23 7.04
C GLY A 301 -9.23 34.17 8.21
N LEU A 302 -8.49 33.07 8.33
CA LEU A 302 -7.35 33.01 9.24
C LEU A 302 -6.17 33.80 8.66
N SER A 303 -5.31 34.31 9.54
CA SER A 303 -4.09 35.01 9.16
C SER A 303 -2.97 34.02 8.91
N ASP A 304 -2.22 34.19 7.82
CA ASP A 304 -0.97 33.46 7.58
C ASP A 304 0.15 33.89 8.55
N ASP A 305 -0.01 35.07 9.19
CA ASP A 305 0.90 35.53 10.24
C ASP A 305 0.59 34.82 11.56
N ILE A 306 1.46 33.87 11.90
CA ILE A 306 1.46 33.10 13.15
C ILE A 306 2.38 33.71 14.24
N GLY A 307 2.87 34.93 14.04
CA GLY A 307 3.47 35.76 15.10
C GLY A 307 4.76 35.23 15.72
N TYR A 308 5.54 34.44 14.98
CA TYR A 308 6.76 33.78 15.49
C TYR A 308 8.05 34.56 15.23
N ALA A 309 8.00 35.69 14.53
CA ALA A 309 9.19 36.42 14.10
C ALA A 309 10.07 36.89 15.27
N ASP A 310 9.45 37.18 16.42
CA ASP A 310 10.12 37.66 17.63
C ASP A 310 10.66 36.55 18.54
N ASP A 311 10.37 35.27 18.25
CA ASP A 311 10.92 34.10 18.97
C ASP A 311 11.76 33.22 18.01
N PRO A 312 13.10 33.32 18.05
CA PRO A 312 13.98 32.55 17.18
C PRO A 312 13.84 31.02 17.32
N THR A 313 13.50 30.52 18.51
CA THR A 313 13.35 29.08 18.75
C THR A 313 12.06 28.59 18.11
N PHE A 314 10.96 29.34 18.31
CA PHE A 314 9.69 29.02 17.68
C PHE A 314 9.74 29.20 16.17
N ALA A 315 10.41 30.24 15.65
CA ALA A 315 10.65 30.44 14.22
C ALA A 315 11.37 29.25 13.58
N GLN A 316 12.43 28.75 14.22
CA GLN A 316 13.15 27.57 13.75
C GLN A 316 12.28 26.31 13.80
N TRP A 317 11.45 26.14 14.83
CA TRP A 317 10.49 25.05 14.92
C TRP A 317 9.48 25.12 13.78
N VAL A 318 8.85 26.28 13.55
CA VAL A 318 7.89 26.49 12.46
C VAL A 318 8.52 26.12 11.12
N HIS A 319 9.69 26.67 10.80
CA HIS A 319 10.39 26.39 9.55
C HIS A 319 10.70 24.90 9.36
N ARG A 320 10.96 24.13 10.43
CA ARG A 320 11.37 22.71 10.34
C ARG A 320 10.24 21.71 10.48
N GLN A 321 9.14 22.09 11.13
CA GLN A 321 8.07 21.18 11.56
C GLN A 321 6.73 21.48 10.89
N THR A 322 6.62 22.58 10.14
CA THR A 322 5.41 22.92 9.39
C THR A 322 5.66 22.80 7.89
N VAL A 323 4.57 22.56 7.17
CA VAL A 323 4.52 22.53 5.71
C VAL A 323 3.30 23.34 5.29
N GLN A 324 3.38 23.96 4.12
CA GLN A 324 2.27 24.75 3.61
C GLN A 324 1.06 23.84 3.34
N HIS A 325 -0.09 24.26 3.87
CA HIS A 325 -1.36 23.59 3.66
C HIS A 325 -2.05 24.13 2.40
N LYS A 326 -2.83 23.31 1.70
CA LYS A 326 -3.55 23.72 0.48
C LYS A 326 -4.74 24.66 0.72
N ALA A 327 -5.35 24.54 1.89
CA ALA A 327 -6.35 25.50 2.35
C ALA A 327 -5.63 26.72 2.94
N PRO A 328 -6.06 27.95 2.62
CA PRO A 328 -5.42 29.19 3.05
C PRO A 328 -5.65 29.47 4.54
N GLY A 329 -4.78 30.31 5.12
CA GLY A 329 -4.74 30.59 6.55
C GLY A 329 -4.05 29.50 7.35
#